data_AF-A0A2E6T2E4-F1
#
_entry.id   AF-A0A2E6T2E4-F1
#
_cell.length_a   1.000
_cell.length_b   1.000
_cell.length_c   1.000
_cell.angle_alpha   90.00
_cell.angle_beta   90.00
_cell.angle_gamma   90.00
#
_symmetry.space_group_name_H-M   'P 1'
#
loop_
_entity.id
_entity.type
_entity.pdbx_description
1 polymer ?
#
loop_
_entity_poly.entity_id
_entity_poly.type
_entity_poly.pdbx_seq_one_letter_code
_entity_poly.pdbx_strand_id
1 'polypeptide(L)'
;MKIIKNRTRGFTLIELLVVIAIIAILASLLLPALAKAKSQAHQSICLNNFKQLGIVMQLYADDNEDRVVHNGNGQLRLTWVGGVFSSRPEDALKPEMLIDKKLSLFGQYIKTTGIYRCPSDTSTMTGRDPVTRKTRTFPRLRSYSMNSFVGWNTNTRGAGEPAYRNQPNPRYQSYLKMSDSAKGPSELFTFIEVHPLSLCRPFFGHNMRQSFYHMPATYHNGKAALGYIDGGARVKDWNHEQTKKIQAVTEGDHWGNHNHGNARNTDMMWLQERATIATGRRR
;
A
#
# COMPACT_ATOMS: atom_id res chain seq x y z
N MET A 1 -38.94 64.30 26.26
CA MET A 1 -37.88 63.57 25.51
C MET A 1 -38.43 62.18 25.14
N LYS A 2 -38.80 61.93 23.88
CA LYS A 2 -39.37 60.64 23.43
C LYS A 2 -38.24 59.67 23.11
N ILE A 3 -38.10 58.61 23.91
CA ILE A 3 -37.14 57.52 23.64
C ILE A 3 -37.76 56.62 22.57
N ILE A 4 -37.21 56.65 21.35
CA ILE A 4 -37.61 55.75 20.27
C ILE A 4 -36.99 54.37 20.56
N LYS A 5 -37.77 53.43 21.11
CA LYS A 5 -37.35 52.02 21.21
C LYS A 5 -37.30 51.41 19.81
N ASN A 6 -36.10 51.28 19.24
CA ASN A 6 -35.89 50.42 18.09
C ASN A 6 -36.19 48.97 18.50
N ARG A 7 -37.32 48.44 18.04
CA ARG A 7 -37.62 47.01 18.16
C ARG A 7 -36.64 46.25 17.27
N THR A 8 -35.63 45.62 17.87
CA THR A 8 -34.82 44.61 17.19
C THR A 8 -35.75 43.46 16.81
N ARG A 9 -35.98 43.27 15.51
CA ARG A 9 -36.71 42.09 15.00
C ARG A 9 -35.88 40.85 15.34
N GLY A 10 -36.46 39.94 16.13
CA GLY A 10 -35.87 38.64 16.40
C GLY A 10 -36.03 37.71 15.19
N PHE A 11 -35.08 36.79 15.05
CA PHE A 11 -35.11 35.78 14.00
C PHE A 11 -36.27 34.80 14.24
N THR A 12 -37.09 34.54 13.22
CA THR A 12 -38.21 33.61 13.32
C THR A 12 -37.76 32.18 13.08
N LEU A 13 -38.55 31.22 13.59
CA LEU A 13 -38.30 29.79 13.38
C LEU A 13 -38.29 29.43 11.88
N ILE A 14 -39.15 30.07 11.08
CA ILE A 14 -39.25 29.85 9.63
C ILE A 14 -38.00 30.33 8.91
N GLU A 15 -37.49 31.52 9.26
CA GLU A 15 -36.23 32.05 8.67
C GLU A 15 -35.05 31.11 8.94
N LEU A 16 -34.99 30.51 10.13
CA LEU A 16 -33.95 29.52 10.47
C LEU A 16 -34.09 28.22 9.69
N LEU A 17 -35.31 27.71 9.53
CA LEU A 17 -35.57 26.49 8.77
C LEU A 17 -35.18 26.65 7.30
N VAL A 18 -35.52 27.77 6.67
CA VAL A 18 -35.17 28.05 5.27
C VAL A 18 -33.65 28.10 5.09
N VAL A 19 -32.93 28.75 6.00
CA VAL A 19 -31.46 28.83 5.94
C VAL A 19 -30.81 27.45 6.06
N ILE A 20 -31.25 26.64 7.02
CA ILE A 20 -30.73 25.27 7.18
C ILE A 20 -31.05 24.42 5.94
N ALA A 21 -32.25 24.56 5.37
CA ALA A 21 -32.62 23.86 4.14
C ALA A 21 -31.70 24.24 2.96
N ILE A 22 -31.41 25.53 2.77
CA ILE A 22 -30.49 25.98 1.72
C ILE A 22 -29.07 25.44 1.97
N ILE A 23 -28.56 25.50 3.20
CA ILE A 23 -27.24 24.95 3.55
C ILE A 23 -27.20 23.44 3.28
N ALA A 24 -28.25 22.70 3.62
CA ALA A 24 -28.34 21.26 3.37
C ALA A 24 -28.31 20.93 1.87
N ILE A 25 -29.04 21.68 1.04
CA ILE A 25 -29.03 21.50 -0.42
C ILE A 25 -27.62 21.76 -0.97
N LEU A 26 -27.00 22.89 -0.61
CA LEU A 26 -25.65 23.23 -1.06
C LEU A 26 -24.62 22.19 -0.60
N ALA A 27 -24.69 21.74 0.65
CA ALA A 27 -23.80 20.72 1.18
C ALA A 27 -23.96 19.38 0.44
N SER A 28 -25.19 18.95 0.12
CA SER A 28 -25.42 17.68 -0.58
C SER A 28 -24.81 17.62 -1.98
N LEU A 29 -24.69 18.78 -2.66
CA LEU A 29 -24.02 18.88 -3.96
C LEU A 29 -22.49 19.00 -3.85
N LEU A 30 -22.00 19.65 -2.79
CA LEU A 30 -20.56 19.90 -2.60
C LEU A 30 -19.81 18.68 -2.02
N LEU A 31 -20.43 17.92 -1.12
CA LEU A 31 -19.78 16.79 -0.44
C LEU A 31 -19.27 15.70 -1.40
N PRO A 32 -20.03 15.26 -2.43
CA PRO A 32 -19.54 14.27 -3.40
C PRO A 32 -18.36 14.80 -4.23
N ALA A 33 -18.42 16.07 -4.63
CA ALA A 33 -17.34 16.71 -5.40
C ALA A 33 -16.07 16.83 -4.56
N LEU A 34 -16.18 17.27 -3.30
CA LEU A 34 -15.05 17.39 -2.38
C LEU A 34 -14.45 16.02 -2.03
N ALA A 35 -15.27 14.99 -1.82
CA ALA A 35 -14.79 13.62 -1.59
C ALA A 35 -13.98 13.11 -2.78
N LYS A 36 -14.45 13.33 -4.01
CA LYS A 36 -13.73 12.98 -5.24
C LYS A 36 -12.42 13.76 -5.38
N ALA A 37 -12.43 15.06 -5.11
CA ALA A 37 -11.23 15.90 -5.17
C ALA A 37 -10.17 15.45 -4.14
N LYS A 38 -10.59 15.18 -2.89
CA LYS A 38 -9.70 14.64 -1.84
C LYS A 38 -9.09 13.30 -2.25
N SER A 39 -9.91 12.40 -2.81
CA SER A 39 -9.46 11.11 -3.32
C SER A 39 -8.38 11.26 -4.41
N GLN A 40 -8.56 12.17 -5.36
CA GLN A 40 -7.57 12.48 -6.40
C GLN A 40 -6.28 13.11 -5.84
N ALA A 41 -6.39 13.97 -4.83
CA ALA A 41 -5.24 14.54 -4.14
C ALA A 41 -4.42 13.44 -3.44
N HIS A 42 -5.09 12.55 -2.71
CA HIS A 42 -4.45 11.39 -2.07
C HIS A 42 -3.79 10.46 -3.10
N GLN A 43 -4.45 10.22 -4.24
CA GLN A 43 -3.90 9.43 -5.35
C GLN A 43 -2.59 10.06 -5.87
N SER A 44 -2.57 11.38 -6.03
CA SER A 44 -1.40 12.12 -6.49
C SER A 44 -0.22 12.01 -5.50
N ILE A 45 -0.52 12.03 -4.20
CA ILE A 45 0.49 11.78 -3.16
C ILE A 45 1.06 10.37 -3.27
N CYS A 46 0.23 9.33 -3.44
CA CYS A 46 0.71 7.96 -3.58
C CYS A 46 1.56 7.74 -4.84
N LEU A 47 1.19 8.38 -5.96
CA LEU A 47 2.01 8.37 -7.17
C LEU A 47 3.38 9.02 -6.92
N ASN A 48 3.43 10.13 -6.20
CA ASN A 48 4.67 10.78 -5.81
C ASN A 48 5.50 9.92 -4.85
N ASN A 49 4.86 9.26 -3.88
CA ASN A 49 5.51 8.32 -2.98
C ASN A 49 6.19 7.19 -3.75
N PHE A 50 5.50 6.58 -4.73
CA PHE A 50 6.09 5.52 -5.55
C PHE A 50 7.21 6.00 -6.46
N LYS A 51 7.13 7.22 -7.01
CA LYS A 51 8.26 7.82 -7.72
C LYS A 51 9.48 7.96 -6.81
N GLN A 52 9.30 8.43 -5.59
CA GLN A 52 10.41 8.55 -4.62
C GLN A 52 10.99 7.18 -4.24
N LEU A 53 10.14 6.16 -4.01
CA LEU A 53 10.59 4.79 -3.76
C LEU A 53 11.32 4.20 -4.97
N GLY A 54 10.88 4.51 -6.20
CA GLY A 54 11.54 4.12 -7.44
C GLY A 54 12.91 4.77 -7.62
N ILE A 55 13.04 6.07 -7.33
CA ILE A 55 14.33 6.78 -7.32
C ILE A 55 15.28 6.13 -6.31
N VAL A 56 14.80 5.83 -5.10
CA VAL A 56 15.63 5.19 -4.07
C VAL A 56 16.03 3.76 -4.45
N MET A 57 15.18 3.03 -5.16
CA MET A 57 15.57 1.75 -5.75
C MET A 57 16.71 1.90 -6.77
N GLN A 58 16.65 2.91 -7.64
CA GLN A 58 17.71 3.19 -8.62
C GLN A 58 19.01 3.59 -7.93
N LEU A 59 18.96 4.50 -6.96
CA LEU A 59 20.13 4.89 -6.16
C LEU A 59 20.75 3.70 -5.43
N TYR A 60 19.92 2.82 -4.84
CA TYR A 60 20.42 1.59 -4.24
C TYR A 60 21.11 0.70 -5.28
N ALA A 61 20.52 0.53 -6.46
CA ALA A 61 21.12 -0.30 -7.51
C ALA A 61 22.46 0.24 -8.01
N ASP A 62 22.57 1.57 -8.18
CA ASP A 62 23.82 2.25 -8.54
C ASP A 62 24.92 1.99 -7.50
N ASP A 63 24.56 2.03 -6.21
CA ASP A 63 25.49 1.78 -5.10
C ASP A 63 25.81 0.28 -4.89
N ASN A 64 25.03 -0.65 -5.48
CA ASN A 64 25.07 -2.08 -5.15
C ASN A 64 25.19 -3.00 -6.38
N GLU A 65 26.03 -2.64 -7.36
CA GLU A 65 26.32 -3.48 -8.54
C GLU A 65 25.07 -3.89 -9.32
N ASP A 66 24.17 -2.92 -9.54
CA ASP A 66 22.89 -3.07 -10.24
C ASP A 66 21.85 -3.94 -9.48
N ARG A 67 22.12 -4.31 -8.23
CA ARG A 67 21.18 -5.13 -7.43
C ARG A 67 20.00 -4.31 -6.93
N VAL A 68 18.80 -4.88 -7.04
CA VAL A 68 17.64 -4.33 -6.34
C VAL A 68 17.72 -4.65 -4.84
N VAL A 69 17.03 -3.85 -4.01
CA VAL A 69 16.96 -4.14 -2.57
C VAL A 69 16.35 -5.50 -2.29
N HIS A 70 16.85 -6.15 -1.23
CA HIS A 70 16.30 -7.42 -0.78
C HIS A 70 14.86 -7.26 -0.29
N ASN A 71 13.93 -8.10 -0.76
CA ASN A 71 12.52 -8.05 -0.34
C ASN A 71 12.27 -8.90 0.90
N GLY A 72 12.65 -10.18 0.81
CA GLY A 72 12.60 -11.16 1.88
C GLY A 72 11.23 -11.38 2.53
N ASN A 73 11.22 -12.23 3.55
CA ASN A 73 10.05 -12.41 4.42
C ASN A 73 10.11 -11.53 5.68
N GLY A 74 11.25 -10.85 5.91
CA GLY A 74 11.49 -9.92 7.01
C GLY A 74 12.04 -10.54 8.30
N GLN A 75 12.41 -11.84 8.30
CA GLN A 75 12.90 -12.54 9.50
C GLN A 75 14.41 -12.74 9.56
N LEU A 76 15.07 -12.99 8.42
CA LEU A 76 16.46 -13.48 8.39
C LEU A 76 17.48 -12.47 7.87
N ARG A 77 17.08 -11.56 6.99
CA ARG A 77 17.96 -10.58 6.34
C ARG A 77 17.36 -9.20 6.38
N LEU A 78 18.23 -8.20 6.24
CA LEU A 78 17.82 -6.82 6.06
C LEU A 78 17.04 -6.70 4.74
N THR A 79 15.81 -6.23 4.82
CA THR A 79 14.89 -6.06 3.69
C THR A 79 14.73 -4.59 3.35
N TRP A 80 14.05 -4.27 2.25
CA TRP A 80 13.78 -2.89 1.83
C TRP A 80 13.14 -2.07 2.96
N VAL A 81 12.19 -2.67 3.67
CA VAL A 81 11.67 -2.22 4.98
C VAL A 81 11.61 -3.40 5.93
N GLY A 82 11.83 -3.15 7.21
CA GLY A 82 11.67 -4.12 8.28
C GLY A 82 10.21 -4.33 8.70
N GLY A 83 10.04 -5.21 9.68
CA GLY A 83 8.76 -5.47 10.33
C GLY A 83 7.99 -6.68 9.77
N VAL A 84 7.48 -7.51 10.67
CA VAL A 84 6.70 -8.72 10.34
C VAL A 84 5.39 -8.70 11.12
N PHE A 85 4.40 -7.97 10.59
CA PHE A 85 3.15 -7.67 11.28
C PHE A 85 2.31 -8.91 11.62
N SER A 86 2.50 -10.02 10.89
CA SER A 86 1.82 -11.29 11.21
C SER A 86 2.22 -11.88 12.56
N SER A 87 3.48 -11.72 12.97
CA SER A 87 4.03 -12.30 14.21
C SER A 87 4.39 -11.25 15.25
N ARG A 88 4.63 -10.02 14.82
CA ARG A 88 4.95 -8.84 15.64
C ARG A 88 4.15 -7.63 15.14
N PRO A 89 2.84 -7.56 15.43
CA PRO A 89 1.99 -6.46 14.99
C PRO A 89 2.56 -5.08 15.37
N GLU A 90 3.20 -4.98 16.54
CA GLU A 90 3.84 -3.77 17.07
C GLU A 90 4.87 -3.14 16.14
N ASP A 91 5.47 -3.91 15.23
CA ASP A 91 6.40 -3.40 14.22
C ASP A 91 5.71 -2.38 13.29
N ALA A 92 4.38 -2.40 13.17
CA ALA A 92 3.62 -1.45 12.37
C ALA A 92 3.63 -0.01 12.90
N LEU A 93 4.06 0.20 14.16
CA LEU A 93 4.17 1.52 14.80
C LEU A 93 5.62 2.00 14.99
N LYS A 94 6.60 1.20 14.58
CA LYS A 94 8.02 1.46 14.81
C LYS A 94 8.63 2.17 13.59
N PRO A 95 8.91 3.49 13.64
CA PRO A 95 9.49 4.20 12.51
C PRO A 95 10.84 3.62 12.08
N GLU A 96 11.63 3.10 13.02
CA GLU A 96 12.93 2.47 12.77
C GLU A 96 12.85 1.30 11.77
N MET A 97 11.71 0.61 11.68
CA MET A 97 11.47 -0.43 10.66
C MET A 97 11.48 0.13 9.23
N LEU A 98 11.33 1.44 9.05
CA LEU A 98 11.23 2.10 7.74
C LEU A 98 12.44 3.00 7.43
N ILE A 99 13.05 3.62 8.46
CA ILE A 99 14.02 4.70 8.27
C ILE A 99 15.38 4.46 8.95
N ASP A 100 15.52 3.43 9.78
CA ASP A 100 16.82 3.09 10.37
C ASP A 100 17.58 2.17 9.41
N LYS A 101 18.78 2.58 8.99
CA LYS A 101 19.67 1.79 8.12
C LYS A 101 20.06 0.43 8.71
N LYS A 102 19.95 0.26 10.04
CA LYS A 102 20.20 -1.03 10.71
C LYS A 102 19.06 -2.03 10.53
N LEU A 103 17.85 -1.55 10.21
CA LEU A 103 16.62 -2.35 10.14
C LEU A 103 15.90 -2.28 8.79
N SER A 104 16.28 -1.34 7.92
CA SER A 104 15.76 -1.17 6.56
C SER A 104 16.88 -0.75 5.61
N LEU A 105 16.96 -1.39 4.45
CA LEU A 105 17.88 -0.99 3.38
C LEU A 105 17.56 0.41 2.84
N PHE A 106 16.28 0.77 2.74
CA PHE A 106 15.88 2.13 2.35
C PHE A 106 16.17 3.17 3.42
N GLY A 107 16.34 2.74 4.68
CA GLY A 107 16.69 3.62 5.79
C GLY A 107 18.01 4.36 5.61
N GLN A 108 18.87 3.99 4.67
CA GLN A 108 20.05 4.80 4.34
C GLN A 108 19.74 6.03 3.48
N TYR A 109 18.68 6.01 2.67
CA TYR A 109 18.29 7.11 1.76
C TYR A 109 17.06 7.89 2.24
N ILE A 110 16.07 7.21 2.83
CA ILE A 110 14.80 7.81 3.25
C ILE A 110 14.78 7.96 4.77
N LYS A 111 14.59 9.20 5.24
CA LYS A 111 14.51 9.54 6.67
C LYS A 111 13.11 9.92 7.17
N THR A 112 12.13 9.89 6.27
CA THR A 112 10.74 10.27 6.57
C THR A 112 9.80 9.10 6.37
N THR A 113 8.89 8.85 7.31
CA THR A 113 7.96 7.72 7.26
C THR A 113 6.76 7.95 6.32
N GLY A 114 6.42 9.20 6.02
CA GLY A 114 5.23 9.56 5.22
C GLY A 114 5.22 8.96 3.80
N ILE A 115 6.40 8.67 3.24
CA ILE A 115 6.55 8.09 1.89
C ILE A 115 6.07 6.63 1.84
N TYR A 116 5.93 5.94 2.98
CA TYR A 116 5.54 4.52 3.02
C TYR A 116 4.03 4.28 3.23
N ARG A 117 3.24 5.35 3.39
CA ARG A 117 1.82 5.29 3.77
C ARG A 117 0.94 6.02 2.77
N CYS A 118 -0.20 5.40 2.45
CA CYS A 118 -1.27 6.06 1.72
C CYS A 118 -2.06 6.99 2.66
N PRO A 119 -2.31 8.27 2.30
CA PRO A 119 -3.14 9.17 3.11
C PRO A 119 -4.60 8.71 3.26
N SER A 120 -5.07 7.83 2.37
CA SER A 120 -6.41 7.20 2.45
C SER A 120 -6.44 5.98 3.36
N ASP A 121 -5.29 5.51 3.85
CA ASP A 121 -5.23 4.41 4.80
C ASP A 121 -5.66 4.89 6.18
N THR A 122 -6.80 4.39 6.66
CA THR A 122 -7.37 4.67 7.98
C THR A 122 -6.99 3.64 9.03
N SER A 123 -6.17 2.63 8.67
CA SER A 123 -5.81 1.56 9.58
C SER A 123 -4.99 2.04 10.77
N THR A 124 -5.39 1.59 11.94
CA THR A 124 -4.76 1.92 13.21
C THR A 124 -4.36 0.67 13.97
N MET A 125 -3.50 0.84 14.96
CA MET A 125 -3.17 -0.19 15.91
C MET A 125 -2.98 0.41 17.31
N THR A 126 -3.38 -0.36 18.32
CA THR A 126 -3.18 0.00 19.71
C THR A 126 -1.74 -0.31 20.13
N GLY A 127 -1.06 0.66 20.74
CA GLY A 127 0.31 0.52 21.21
C GLY A 127 0.57 1.37 22.46
N ARG A 128 1.73 1.17 23.09
CA ARG A 128 2.16 1.98 24.23
C ARG A 128 2.82 3.26 23.70
N ASP A 129 2.30 4.42 24.11
CA ASP A 129 2.88 5.72 23.82
C ASP A 129 4.29 5.82 24.45
N PRO A 130 5.33 6.13 23.67
CA PRO A 130 6.70 6.14 24.18
C PRO A 130 6.97 7.24 25.22
N VAL A 131 6.19 8.32 25.20
CA VAL A 131 6.34 9.46 26.11
C VAL A 131 5.49 9.25 27.37
N THR A 132 4.20 8.99 27.19
CA THR A 132 3.26 8.92 28.32
C THR A 132 3.16 7.54 28.94
N ARG A 133 3.72 6.51 28.30
CA ARG A 133 3.60 5.07 28.65
C ARG A 133 2.17 4.53 28.72
N LYS A 134 1.17 5.34 28.32
CA LYS A 134 -0.23 4.95 28.24
C LYS A 134 -0.52 4.22 26.94
N THR A 135 -1.46 3.30 26.98
CA THR A 135 -1.97 2.63 25.78
C THR A 135 -2.82 3.60 24.97
N ARG A 136 -2.50 3.78 23.69
CA ARG A 136 -3.22 4.65 22.76
C ARG A 136 -3.31 4.01 21.38
N THR A 137 -4.23 4.52 20.56
CA THR A 137 -4.39 4.11 19.17
C THR A 137 -3.58 5.01 18.26
N PHE A 138 -2.77 4.41 17.39
CA PHE A 138 -1.90 5.10 16.44
C PHE A 138 -2.18 4.65 15.01
N PRO A 139 -2.02 5.52 13.99
CA PRO A 139 -2.04 5.08 12.61
C PRO A 139 -0.84 4.15 12.35
N ARG A 140 -1.06 3.08 11.58
CA ARG A 140 0.06 2.25 11.11
C ARG A 140 0.99 3.07 10.22
N LEU A 141 2.28 2.73 10.15
CA LEU A 141 3.25 3.56 9.43
C LEU A 141 3.43 3.20 7.95
N ARG A 142 2.85 2.08 7.50
CA ARG A 142 3.05 1.56 6.13
C ARG A 142 1.74 1.06 5.51
N SER A 143 1.58 1.31 4.20
CA SER A 143 0.47 0.81 3.37
C SER A 143 0.94 0.06 2.12
N TYR A 144 2.26 -0.02 1.88
CA TYR A 144 2.84 -0.52 0.63
C TYR A 144 3.67 -1.77 0.85
N SER A 145 3.68 -2.66 -0.14
CA SER A 145 4.57 -3.82 -0.20
C SER A 145 5.28 -3.90 -1.54
N MET A 146 6.40 -4.63 -1.56
CA MET A 146 7.18 -4.86 -2.78
C MET A 146 6.83 -6.22 -3.41
N ASN A 147 6.66 -6.28 -4.74
CA ASN A 147 6.41 -7.52 -5.50
C ASN A 147 7.39 -8.64 -5.07
N SER A 148 6.86 -9.80 -4.66
CA SER A 148 7.68 -10.91 -4.13
C SER A 148 8.71 -11.46 -5.10
N PHE A 149 8.54 -11.25 -6.41
CA PHE A 149 9.52 -11.64 -7.43
C PHE A 149 10.66 -10.63 -7.60
N VAL A 150 10.54 -9.41 -7.07
CA VAL A 150 11.61 -8.41 -7.12
C VAL A 150 12.42 -8.51 -5.84
N GLY A 151 13.73 -8.68 -5.97
CA GLY A 151 14.68 -8.63 -4.86
C GLY A 151 14.62 -9.80 -3.89
N TRP A 152 14.00 -10.92 -4.26
CA TRP A 152 13.98 -12.10 -3.39
C TRP A 152 14.63 -13.31 -4.04
N ASN A 153 15.85 -13.61 -3.62
CA ASN A 153 16.52 -14.84 -4.01
C ASN A 153 16.12 -16.00 -3.10
N THR A 154 15.21 -16.86 -3.59
CA THR A 154 14.80 -18.10 -2.91
C THR A 154 15.62 -19.32 -3.32
N ASN A 155 16.51 -19.17 -4.30
CA ASN A 155 17.23 -20.28 -4.91
C ASN A 155 18.71 -20.17 -4.58
N THR A 156 19.12 -20.72 -3.44
CA THR A 156 20.55 -20.95 -3.22
C THR A 156 20.78 -22.13 -2.29
N ARG A 157 21.81 -22.89 -2.63
CA ARG A 157 22.59 -23.77 -1.77
C ARG A 157 23.20 -22.95 -0.61
N GLY A 158 22.37 -22.46 0.32
CA GLY A 158 22.79 -21.88 1.61
C GLY A 158 22.95 -20.34 1.70
N ALA A 159 22.69 -19.55 0.65
CA ALA A 159 23.00 -18.10 0.64
C ALA A 159 21.80 -17.15 0.43
N GLY A 160 20.57 -17.64 0.56
CA GLY A 160 19.34 -16.95 0.21
C GLY A 160 18.27 -17.23 1.26
N GLU A 161 17.27 -16.37 1.33
CA GLU A 161 16.19 -16.49 2.31
C GLU A 161 15.14 -17.49 1.78
N PRO A 162 14.80 -18.55 2.54
CA PRO A 162 13.84 -19.54 2.09
C PRO A 162 12.50 -18.90 1.74
N ALA A 163 11.86 -19.42 0.68
CA ALA A 163 10.54 -18.98 0.27
C ALA A 163 9.55 -19.10 1.43
N TYR A 164 8.73 -18.08 1.66
CA TYR A 164 7.69 -18.13 2.68
C TYR A 164 6.36 -18.47 2.02
N ARG A 165 5.76 -19.62 2.37
CA ARG A 165 4.47 -20.07 1.79
C ARG A 165 4.46 -20.00 0.24
N ASN A 166 5.53 -20.51 -0.39
CA ASN A 166 5.74 -20.52 -1.84
C ASN A 166 5.85 -19.12 -2.49
N GLN A 167 6.41 -18.14 -1.77
CA GLN A 167 6.67 -16.78 -2.25
C GLN A 167 8.17 -16.43 -2.23
N PRO A 168 8.73 -15.93 -3.36
CA PRO A 168 8.26 -16.14 -4.72
C PRO A 168 8.23 -17.62 -5.09
N ASN A 169 7.32 -18.00 -6.00
CA ASN A 169 7.27 -19.35 -6.53
C ASN A 169 8.46 -19.58 -7.49
N PRO A 170 9.30 -20.61 -7.26
CA PRO A 170 10.54 -20.82 -8.02
C PRO A 170 10.33 -21.23 -9.49
N ARG A 171 9.08 -21.45 -9.94
CA ARG A 171 8.74 -21.68 -11.36
C ARG A 171 8.68 -20.38 -12.18
N TYR A 172 8.84 -19.24 -11.52
CA TYR A 172 8.76 -17.93 -12.13
C TYR A 172 10.04 -17.13 -11.84
N GLN A 173 10.34 -16.19 -12.72
CA GLN A 173 11.57 -15.42 -12.68
C GLN A 173 11.58 -14.52 -11.44
N SER A 174 12.68 -14.55 -10.69
CA SER A 174 12.99 -13.52 -9.70
C SER A 174 13.95 -12.51 -10.32
N TYR A 175 13.73 -11.22 -10.08
CA TYR A 175 14.52 -10.10 -10.58
C TYR A 175 15.41 -9.60 -9.46
N LEU A 176 16.70 -9.91 -9.53
CA LEU A 176 17.67 -9.59 -8.48
C LEU A 176 18.51 -8.36 -8.84
N LYS A 177 18.47 -7.95 -10.11
CA LYS A 177 19.09 -6.74 -10.63
C LYS A 177 18.09 -5.88 -11.40
N MET A 178 18.34 -4.58 -11.52
CA MET A 178 17.50 -3.71 -12.35
C MET A 178 17.54 -4.17 -13.81
N SER A 179 18.72 -4.56 -14.32
CA SER A 179 18.87 -5.11 -15.67
C SER A 179 18.10 -6.41 -15.94
N ASP A 180 17.73 -7.18 -14.91
CA ASP A 180 16.90 -8.39 -15.09
C ASP A 180 15.51 -8.05 -15.65
N SER A 181 15.03 -6.82 -15.42
CA SER A 181 13.72 -6.35 -15.91
C SER A 181 13.61 -6.38 -17.44
N ALA A 182 14.72 -6.27 -18.16
CA ALA A 182 14.74 -6.36 -19.63
C ALA A 182 14.26 -7.72 -20.16
N LYS A 183 14.33 -8.77 -19.32
CA LYS A 183 13.83 -10.12 -19.63
C LYS A 183 12.44 -10.39 -19.02
N GLY A 184 11.87 -9.41 -18.30
CA GLY A 184 10.59 -9.52 -17.62
C GLY A 184 9.42 -8.96 -18.41
N PRO A 185 8.27 -8.76 -17.74
CA PRO A 185 7.15 -8.02 -18.31
C PRO A 185 7.56 -6.59 -18.71
N SER A 186 6.95 -6.05 -19.76
CA SER A 186 7.15 -4.66 -20.19
C SER A 186 6.77 -3.64 -19.12
N GLU A 187 5.82 -3.98 -18.25
CA GLU A 187 5.37 -3.16 -17.12
C GLU A 187 5.57 -3.93 -15.80
N LEU A 188 6.82 -4.30 -15.48
CA LEU A 188 7.14 -4.95 -14.20
C LEU A 188 6.88 -4.00 -13.03
N PHE A 189 5.83 -4.27 -12.26
CA PHE A 189 5.55 -3.49 -11.07
C PHE A 189 6.45 -3.93 -9.91
N THR A 190 6.89 -2.96 -9.13
CA THR A 190 7.79 -3.13 -7.99
C THR A 190 7.06 -2.91 -6.68
N PHE A 191 6.29 -1.83 -6.57
CA PHE A 191 5.58 -1.46 -5.34
C PHE A 191 4.08 -1.38 -5.58
N ILE A 192 3.29 -1.73 -4.56
CA ILE A 192 1.82 -1.68 -4.65
C ILE A 192 1.20 -1.32 -3.30
N GLU A 193 0.07 -0.62 -3.35
CA GLU A 193 -0.80 -0.38 -2.20
C GLU A 193 -1.52 -1.67 -1.79
N VAL A 194 -1.41 -2.04 -0.51
CA VAL A 194 -1.95 -3.29 0.02
C VAL A 194 -3.13 -3.02 0.94
N HIS A 195 -4.15 -3.87 0.84
CA HIS A 195 -5.29 -3.82 1.74
C HIS A 195 -4.82 -3.96 3.20
N PRO A 196 -5.31 -3.13 4.14
CA PRO A 196 -4.83 -3.12 5.50
C PRO A 196 -4.79 -4.47 6.21
N LEU A 197 -5.84 -5.27 6.04
CA LEU A 197 -5.95 -6.62 6.62
C LEU A 197 -5.09 -7.68 5.92
N SER A 198 -4.49 -7.35 4.78
CA SER A 198 -3.62 -8.25 4.02
C SER A 198 -2.13 -7.88 4.13
N LEU A 199 -1.83 -6.66 4.61
CA LEU A 199 -0.47 -6.20 4.82
C LEU A 199 0.16 -6.86 6.05
N CYS A 200 0.93 -7.93 5.87
CA CYS A 200 1.52 -8.68 6.98
C CYS A 200 3.06 -8.71 6.98
N ARG A 201 3.69 -8.44 5.83
CA ARG A 201 5.14 -8.62 5.57
C ARG A 201 5.67 -7.54 4.60
N PRO A 202 6.98 -7.43 4.38
CA PRO A 202 7.55 -6.45 3.43
C PRO A 202 7.14 -6.71 1.96
N PHE A 203 6.78 -7.95 1.62
CA PHE A 203 6.46 -8.34 0.24
C PHE A 203 4.95 -8.34 -0.07
N PHE A 204 4.62 -8.24 -1.36
CA PHE A 204 3.32 -8.51 -1.96
C PHE A 204 3.39 -9.86 -2.66
N GLY A 205 2.68 -10.86 -2.16
CA GLY A 205 2.75 -12.22 -2.69
C GLY A 205 1.80 -12.44 -3.85
N HIS A 206 2.11 -13.44 -4.67
CA HIS A 206 1.33 -13.84 -5.82
C HIS A 206 1.07 -15.34 -5.79
N ASN A 207 -0.19 -15.74 -5.87
CA ASN A 207 -0.53 -17.11 -6.23
C ASN A 207 -0.82 -17.13 -7.73
N MET A 208 0.15 -17.59 -8.51
CA MET A 208 0.14 -17.52 -9.99
C MET A 208 -0.88 -18.47 -10.67
N ARG A 209 -1.80 -19.12 -9.94
CA ARG A 209 -2.78 -20.07 -10.51
C ARG A 209 -4.20 -20.04 -9.94
N GLN A 210 -4.43 -19.47 -8.75
CA GLN A 210 -5.68 -19.79 -8.03
C GLN A 210 -6.34 -18.61 -7.30
N SER A 211 -5.59 -17.60 -6.82
CA SER A 211 -6.16 -16.53 -5.97
C SER A 211 -5.21 -15.35 -5.71
N PHE A 212 -5.71 -14.30 -5.06
CA PHE A 212 -4.84 -13.31 -4.42
C PHE A 212 -4.20 -13.90 -3.16
N TYR A 213 -2.87 -13.82 -3.08
CA TYR A 213 -2.13 -14.11 -1.86
C TYR A 213 -2.19 -12.90 -0.91
N HIS A 214 -1.76 -11.74 -1.40
CA HIS A 214 -2.06 -10.44 -0.79
C HIS A 214 -3.08 -9.71 -1.65
N MET A 215 -3.93 -8.93 -0.99
CA MET A 215 -5.01 -8.22 -1.65
C MET A 215 -4.62 -6.77 -1.87
N PRO A 216 -4.76 -6.25 -3.10
CA PRO A 216 -4.46 -4.85 -3.36
C PRO A 216 -5.49 -3.95 -2.67
N ALA A 217 -5.05 -2.77 -2.26
CA ALA A 217 -5.96 -1.77 -1.71
C ALA A 217 -6.89 -1.20 -2.79
N THR A 218 -8.07 -0.75 -2.37
CA THR A 218 -9.00 0.08 -3.15
C THR A 218 -9.08 1.50 -2.62
N TYR A 219 -7.91 2.10 -2.41
CA TYR A 219 -7.88 3.52 -2.17
C TYR A 219 -8.39 4.29 -3.39
N HIS A 220 -8.42 5.62 -3.30
CA HIS A 220 -8.59 6.47 -4.48
C HIS A 220 -9.86 6.16 -5.30
N ASN A 221 -10.97 5.83 -4.62
CA ASN A 221 -12.26 5.45 -5.21
C ASN A 221 -12.20 4.19 -6.10
N GLY A 222 -11.75 3.07 -5.53
CA GLY A 222 -11.75 1.79 -6.24
C GLY A 222 -10.45 1.48 -7.00
N LYS A 223 -9.37 2.20 -6.71
CA LYS A 223 -8.11 2.11 -7.45
C LYS A 223 -6.92 1.79 -6.53
N ALA A 224 -5.79 1.46 -7.13
CA ALA A 224 -4.50 1.44 -6.44
C ALA A 224 -3.45 2.13 -7.30
N ALA A 225 -2.54 2.84 -6.64
CA ALA A 225 -1.29 3.24 -7.24
C ALA A 225 -0.29 2.07 -7.23
N LEU A 226 0.54 2.02 -8.27
CA LEU A 226 1.65 1.07 -8.41
C LEU A 226 2.91 1.84 -8.79
N GLY A 227 4.04 1.43 -8.22
CA GLY A 227 5.38 1.84 -8.64
C GLY A 227 6.02 0.76 -9.52
N TYR A 228 6.74 1.15 -10.55
CA TYR A 228 7.33 0.26 -11.56
C TYR A 228 8.85 0.28 -11.48
N ILE A 229 9.47 -0.78 -12.01
CA ILE A 229 10.93 -0.96 -11.95
C ILE A 229 11.70 0.12 -12.72
N ASP A 230 11.06 0.75 -13.70
CA ASP A 230 11.59 1.89 -14.46
C ASP A 230 11.55 3.22 -13.66
N GLY A 231 11.06 3.20 -12.42
CA GLY A 231 10.85 4.38 -11.57
C GLY A 231 9.51 5.09 -11.82
N GLY A 232 8.73 4.62 -12.79
CA GLY A 232 7.40 5.14 -13.09
C GLY A 232 6.38 4.81 -11.99
N ALA A 233 5.29 5.59 -11.96
CA ALA A 233 4.15 5.31 -11.10
C ALA A 233 2.84 5.50 -11.89
N ARG A 234 1.92 4.53 -11.79
CA ARG A 234 0.64 4.53 -12.51
C ARG A 234 -0.48 4.07 -11.57
N VAL A 235 -1.73 4.29 -11.99
CA VAL A 235 -2.91 3.87 -11.22
C VAL A 235 -3.68 2.80 -11.98
N LYS A 236 -4.05 1.74 -11.27
CA LYS A 236 -4.92 0.67 -11.74
C LYS A 236 -6.30 0.81 -11.13
N ASP A 237 -7.32 0.82 -11.97
CA ASP A 237 -8.73 0.73 -11.56
C ASP A 237 -9.13 -0.74 -11.39
N TRP A 238 -9.65 -1.12 -10.23
CA TRP A 238 -10.08 -2.48 -9.95
C TRP A 238 -11.53 -2.67 -10.40
N ASN A 239 -11.71 -3.34 -11.52
CA ASN A 239 -13.01 -3.40 -12.19
C ASN A 239 -13.76 -4.72 -11.94
N HIS A 240 -13.06 -5.77 -11.53
CA HIS A 240 -13.68 -7.07 -11.32
C HIS A 240 -14.55 -7.08 -10.05
N GLU A 241 -15.79 -7.53 -10.18
CA GLU A 241 -16.79 -7.50 -9.10
C GLU A 241 -16.31 -8.20 -7.82
N GLN A 242 -15.63 -9.35 -7.98
CA GLN A 242 -15.08 -10.08 -6.85
C GLN A 242 -13.99 -9.29 -6.10
N THR A 243 -13.15 -8.53 -6.82
CA THR A 243 -12.13 -7.68 -6.20
C THR A 243 -12.79 -6.64 -5.31
N LYS A 244 -13.83 -5.97 -5.84
CA LYS A 244 -14.65 -4.99 -5.11
C LYS A 244 -15.36 -5.60 -3.89
N LYS A 245 -15.95 -6.79 -4.03
CA LYS A 245 -16.64 -7.50 -2.94
C LYS A 245 -15.69 -7.88 -1.81
N ILE A 246 -14.54 -8.46 -2.15
CA ILE A 246 -13.55 -8.87 -1.15
C ILE A 246 -13.04 -7.64 -0.38
N GLN A 247 -12.87 -6.50 -1.04
CA GLN A 247 -12.43 -5.25 -0.40
C GLN A 247 -13.47 -4.60 0.50
N ALA A 248 -14.76 -4.93 0.36
CA ALA A 248 -15.79 -4.46 1.28
C ALA A 248 -15.68 -5.10 2.68
N VAL A 249 -14.83 -6.13 2.83
CA VAL A 249 -14.58 -6.79 4.11
C VAL A 249 -13.60 -5.94 4.94
N THR A 250 -14.13 -5.21 5.91
CA THR A 250 -13.38 -4.32 6.81
C THR A 250 -13.11 -4.92 8.20
N GLU A 251 -13.71 -6.08 8.50
CA GLU A 251 -13.62 -6.78 9.78
C GLU A 251 -13.30 -8.26 9.55
N GLY A 252 -12.48 -8.85 10.43
CA GLY A 252 -12.09 -10.27 10.36
C GLY A 252 -10.62 -10.52 10.69
N ASP A 253 -10.27 -11.80 10.88
CA ASP A 253 -8.89 -12.21 11.08
C ASP A 253 -8.02 -11.71 9.92
N HIS A 254 -6.81 -11.25 10.26
CA HIS A 254 -5.73 -10.92 9.32
C HIS A 254 -5.77 -11.96 8.19
N TRP A 255 -5.77 -11.56 6.91
CA TRP A 255 -6.09 -12.41 5.74
C TRP A 255 -4.98 -13.44 5.46
N GLY A 256 -4.71 -14.28 6.45
CA GLY A 256 -3.64 -15.26 6.55
C GLY A 256 -4.00 -16.60 5.92
N ASN A 257 -5.22 -16.73 5.38
CA ASN A 257 -5.60 -17.86 4.54
C ASN A 257 -5.10 -17.71 3.09
N HIS A 258 -4.64 -16.51 2.67
CA HIS A 258 -3.99 -16.23 1.37
C HIS A 258 -4.66 -16.94 0.18
N ASN A 259 -5.98 -17.01 0.19
CA ASN A 259 -6.75 -17.74 -0.80
C ASN A 259 -8.06 -16.99 -1.12
N HIS A 260 -7.91 -15.73 -1.54
CA HIS A 260 -9.02 -14.84 -1.80
C HIS A 260 -9.13 -14.61 -3.30
N GLY A 261 -9.78 -15.52 -4.02
CA GLY A 261 -9.93 -15.36 -5.46
C GLY A 261 -10.61 -16.50 -6.17
N ASN A 262 -10.93 -16.23 -7.43
CA ASN A 262 -11.34 -17.18 -8.44
C ASN A 262 -10.31 -17.06 -9.57
N ALA A 263 -9.90 -18.18 -10.17
CA ALA A 263 -8.92 -18.22 -11.26
C ALA A 263 -9.30 -17.34 -12.47
N ARG A 264 -10.54 -16.88 -12.57
CA ARG A 264 -11.06 -15.99 -13.63
C ARG A 264 -11.03 -14.49 -13.29
N ASN A 265 -10.49 -14.09 -12.14
CA ASN A 265 -10.43 -12.68 -11.76
C ASN A 265 -9.44 -11.91 -12.66
N THR A 266 -9.97 -10.99 -13.48
CA THR A 266 -9.19 -10.22 -14.46
C THR A 266 -8.20 -9.26 -13.82
N ASP A 267 -8.50 -8.70 -12.66
CA ASP A 267 -7.59 -7.81 -11.92
C ASP A 267 -6.39 -8.60 -11.36
N MET A 268 -6.64 -9.83 -10.90
CA MET A 268 -5.59 -10.74 -10.45
C MET A 268 -4.67 -11.13 -11.61
N MET A 269 -5.25 -11.53 -12.75
CA MET A 269 -4.48 -11.89 -13.95
C MET A 269 -3.62 -10.72 -14.43
N TRP A 270 -4.20 -9.51 -14.48
CA TRP A 270 -3.49 -8.28 -14.85
C TRP A 270 -2.27 -8.01 -13.95
N LEU A 271 -2.40 -8.27 -12.65
CA LEU A 271 -1.30 -8.15 -11.69
C LEU A 271 -0.23 -9.24 -11.92
N GLN A 272 -0.64 -10.48 -12.16
CA GLN A 272 0.28 -11.61 -12.39
C GLN A 272 1.12 -11.41 -13.66
N GLU A 273 0.52 -10.93 -14.74
CA GLU A 273 1.20 -10.59 -16.01
C GLU A 273 2.29 -9.52 -15.82
N ARG A 274 2.15 -8.68 -14.79
CA ARG A 274 3.08 -7.59 -14.45
C ARG A 274 3.97 -7.91 -13.26
N ALA A 275 3.80 -9.09 -12.65
CA ALA A 275 4.58 -9.52 -11.50
C ALA A 275 5.87 -10.23 -11.91
N THR A 276 5.78 -11.11 -12.92
CA THR A 276 6.87 -11.99 -13.36
C THR A 276 6.50 -12.74 -14.63
N ILE A 277 7.45 -13.51 -15.18
CA ILE A 277 7.25 -14.49 -16.24
C ILE A 277 7.63 -15.90 -15.78
N ALA A 278 7.11 -16.93 -16.44
CA ALA A 278 7.53 -18.31 -16.15
C ALA A 278 9.00 -18.52 -16.53
N THR A 279 9.78 -19.15 -15.65
CA THR A 279 11.12 -19.63 -16.02
C THR A 279 10.92 -20.76 -17.02
N GLY A 280 11.43 -20.59 -18.24
CA GLY A 280 11.27 -21.55 -19.33
C GLY A 280 11.84 -22.94 -19.00
N ARG A 281 11.05 -23.77 -18.32
CA ARG A 281 11.03 -25.21 -18.59
C ARG A 281 9.82 -25.43 -19.49
N ARG A 282 10.03 -25.22 -20.79
CA ARG A 282 9.23 -25.94 -21.79
C ARG A 282 9.39 -27.42 -21.44
N ARG A 283 8.29 -28.08 -21.10
CA ARG A 283 8.23 -29.53 -21.29
C ARG A 283 8.16 -29.80 -22.78
#